data_AF-A0A0K0FRR6-F1
#
_entry.id   AF-A0A0K0FRR6-F1
#
_cell.length_a   1.000
_cell.length_b   1.000
_cell.length_c   1.000
_cell.angle_alpha   90.00
_cell.angle_beta   90.00
_cell.angle_gamma   90.00
#
_symmetry.space_group_name_H-M   'P 1'
#
loop_
_entity.id
_entity.type
_entity.pdbx_description
1 polymer ?
#
loop_
_entity_poly.entity_id
_entity_poly.type
_entity_poly.pdbx_seq_one_letter_code
_entity_poly.pdbx_strand_id
1 'polypeptide(L)'
;MLTENISTNFIIFSDEKKFSVDGSDNLCSYQKNDEATLNLPKRQGKGDFIMVFGCMVYLDKFYLTKTSSRMNSNEYIKLLVTEIFPFLKNNIKAGERDKYW
;
A
#
# COMPACT_ATOMS: atom_id res chain seq x y z
N MET A 1 18.83 -0.65 22.09
CA MET A 1 19.09 -0.56 20.64
C MET A 1 19.44 -1.95 20.18
N LEU A 2 18.67 -2.55 19.27
CA LEU A 2 19.03 -3.83 18.65
C LEU A 2 20.26 -3.58 17.78
N THR A 3 21.39 -4.15 18.17
CA THR A 3 22.72 -4.02 17.53
C THR A 3 23.00 -5.15 16.54
N GLU A 4 21.97 -5.86 16.10
CA GLU A 4 22.12 -6.92 15.11
C GLU A 4 22.07 -6.31 13.71
N ASN A 5 23.08 -6.60 12.90
CA ASN A 5 23.08 -6.33 11.46
C ASN A 5 22.02 -7.23 10.81
N ILE A 6 20.74 -6.84 10.93
CA ILE A 6 19.65 -7.51 10.24
C ILE A 6 19.85 -7.23 8.75
N SER A 7 20.17 -8.27 7.99
CA SER A 7 20.20 -8.21 6.54
C SER A 7 18.81 -7.83 6.03
N THR A 8 18.65 -6.56 5.63
CA THR A 8 17.39 -6.03 5.10
C THR A 8 17.02 -6.64 3.75
N ASN A 9 17.94 -7.38 3.13
CA ASN A 9 17.79 -8.02 1.83
C ASN A 9 16.65 -9.05 1.77
N PHE A 10 16.23 -9.58 2.92
CA PHE A 10 15.18 -10.60 3.03
C PHE A 10 13.92 -10.09 3.74
N ILE A 11 13.87 -8.80 4.06
CA ILE A 11 12.70 -8.20 4.70
C ILE A 11 11.70 -7.80 3.63
N ILE A 12 10.45 -8.17 3.86
CA ILE A 12 9.30 -7.81 3.04
C ILE A 12 8.44 -6.87 3.89
N PHE A 13 8.24 -5.65 3.42
CA PHE A 13 7.34 -4.70 4.04
C PHE A 13 5.99 -4.78 3.35
N SER A 14 4.90 -4.93 4.11
CA SER A 14 3.55 -4.93 3.55
C SER A 14 2.60 -4.19 4.47
N ASP A 15 1.63 -3.49 3.89
CA ASP A 15 0.61 -2.77 4.64
C ASP A 15 -0.63 -2.52 3.78
N GLU A 16 -1.75 -2.24 4.44
CA GLU A 16 -2.97 -1.74 3.82
C GLU A 16 -3.13 -0.23 4.05
N LYS A 17 -3.50 0.49 2.99
CA LYS A 17 -3.78 1.92 3.08
C LYS A 17 -5.11 2.28 2.45
N LYS A 18 -5.86 3.12 3.18
CA LYS A 18 -7.04 3.81 2.68
C LYS A 18 -6.62 5.09 1.97
N PHE A 19 -7.00 5.22 0.69
CA PHE A 19 -6.88 6.46 -0.07
C PHE A 19 -8.27 7.05 -0.29
N SER A 20 -8.52 8.22 0.29
CA SER A 20 -9.76 8.97 0.11
C SER A 20 -9.68 9.83 -1.15
N VAL A 21 -10.78 9.96 -1.89
CA VAL A 21 -10.86 10.82 -3.09
C VAL A 21 -10.62 12.29 -2.75
N ASP A 22 -11.15 12.76 -1.62
CA ASP A 22 -11.14 14.18 -1.22
C ASP A 22 -9.87 14.62 -0.47
N GLY A 23 -8.92 13.70 -0.24
CA GLY A 23 -7.77 13.93 0.63
C GLY A 23 -8.15 14.17 2.10
N SER A 24 -7.16 14.35 2.98
CA SER A 24 -7.42 14.71 4.39
C SER A 24 -7.68 16.20 4.60
N ASP A 25 -7.34 17.01 3.60
CA ASP A 25 -7.12 18.43 3.78
C ASP A 25 -8.34 19.26 3.35
N ASN A 26 -9.33 18.62 2.69
CA ASN A 26 -10.55 19.27 2.16
C ASN A 26 -10.27 20.53 1.32
N LEU A 27 -9.09 20.62 0.70
CA LEU A 27 -8.70 21.73 -0.16
C LEU A 27 -9.25 21.57 -1.60
N CYS A 28 -9.98 20.49 -1.88
CA CYS A 28 -10.65 20.29 -3.16
C CYS A 28 -11.92 21.16 -3.25
N SER A 29 -11.98 22.05 -4.25
CA SER A 29 -13.22 22.73 -4.62
C SER A 29 -13.99 21.92 -5.68
N TYR A 30 -15.20 21.48 -5.32
CA TYR A 30 -16.12 20.81 -6.24
C TYR A 30 -17.15 21.78 -6.83
N GLN A 31 -17.16 23.03 -6.36
CA GLN A 31 -18.08 24.06 -6.83
C GLN A 31 -17.46 24.81 -8.01
N LYS A 32 -18.25 24.99 -9.06
CA LYS A 32 -17.85 25.69 -10.29
C LYS A 32 -17.65 27.20 -10.09
N ASN A 33 -18.28 27.77 -9.05
CA ASN A 33 -18.20 29.17 -8.69
C ASN A 33 -17.55 29.23 -7.29
N ASP A 34 -16.30 29.70 -7.22
CA ASP A 34 -15.51 29.85 -5.98
C ASP A 34 -16.07 30.97 -5.09
N GLU A 35 -17.33 30.86 -4.65
CA GLU A 35 -17.79 31.62 -3.51
C GLU A 35 -17.11 31.01 -2.28
N ALA A 36 -16.23 31.79 -1.65
CA ALA A 36 -15.44 31.39 -0.49
C ALA A 36 -16.35 31.05 0.71
N THR A 37 -16.89 29.83 0.68
CA THR A 37 -17.60 29.23 1.79
C THR A 37 -16.55 28.70 2.77
N LEU A 38 -16.80 28.95 4.06
CA LEU A 38 -15.88 28.63 5.13
C LEU A 38 -15.74 27.10 5.24
N ASN A 39 -14.72 26.55 4.57
CA ASN A 39 -14.43 25.12 4.59
C ASN A 39 -13.87 24.75 5.97
N LEU A 40 -14.74 24.32 6.88
CA LEU A 40 -14.33 23.73 8.15
C LEU A 40 -13.50 22.46 7.85
N PRO A 41 -12.34 22.28 8.50
CA PRO A 41 -11.50 21.10 8.29
C PRO A 41 -12.21 19.86 8.84
N LYS A 42 -13.01 19.19 8.00
CA LYS A 42 -13.57 17.87 8.30
C LYS A 42 -12.54 16.82 7.88
N ARG A 43 -11.89 16.21 8.86
CA ARG A 43 -10.87 15.16 8.66
C ARG A 43 -11.37 13.89 7.94
N GLN A 44 -12.68 13.72 7.80
CA GLN A 44 -13.30 12.61 7.07
C GLN A 44 -14.45 13.17 6.22
N GLY A 45 -14.18 13.41 4.94
CA GLY A 45 -15.22 13.71 3.96
C GLY A 45 -16.17 12.52 3.77
N LYS A 46 -17.40 12.78 3.35
CA LYS A 46 -18.38 11.75 2.92
C LYS A 46 -18.05 11.15 1.54
N GLY A 47 -16.83 11.32 1.06
CA GLY A 47 -16.39 10.83 -0.24
C GLY A 47 -16.07 9.33 -0.25
N ASP A 48 -15.99 8.79 -1.46
CA ASP A 48 -15.54 7.42 -1.68
C ASP A 48 -14.04 7.27 -1.40
N PHE A 49 -13.62 6.02 -1.24
CA PHE A 49 -12.23 5.66 -1.00
C PHE A 49 -11.89 4.35 -1.69
N ILE A 50 -10.60 4.15 -1.92
CA ILE A 50 -10.05 2.86 -2.30
C ILE A 50 -9.20 2.31 -1.16
N MET A 51 -9.34 1.02 -0.89
CA MET A 51 -8.37 0.30 -0.07
C MET A 51 -7.36 -0.35 -0.99
N VAL A 52 -6.10 -0.24 -0.59
CA VAL A 52 -4.96 -0.67 -1.39
C VAL A 52 -4.04 -1.46 -0.48
N PHE A 53 -3.66 -2.66 -0.93
CA PHE A 53 -2.63 -3.47 -0.31
C PHE A 53 -1.33 -3.29 -1.10
N GLY A 54 -0.26 -2.93 -0.38
CA GLY A 54 1.07 -2.77 -0.93
C GLY A 54 2.07 -3.73 -0.30
N CYS A 55 3.00 -4.24 -1.09
CA CYS A 55 4.11 -5.06 -0.63
C CYS A 55 5.40 -4.63 -1.32
N MET A 56 6.45 -4.38 -0.55
CA MET A 56 7.76 -3.94 -1.00
C MET A 56 8.82 -4.94 -0.56
N VAL A 57 9.70 -5.29 -1.50
CA VAL A 57 10.89 -6.11 -1.26
C VAL A 57 12.12 -5.23 -1.48
N TYR A 58 13.19 -5.51 -0.75
CA TYR A 58 14.52 -5.01 -1.07
C TYR A 58 14.84 -5.27 -2.56
N LEU A 59 15.49 -4.32 -3.25
CA LEU A 59 15.66 -4.16 -4.73
C LEU A 59 14.57 -3.35 -5.48
N ASP A 60 13.94 -2.35 -4.85
CA ASP A 60 13.02 -1.39 -5.51
C ASP A 60 11.81 -2.03 -6.21
N LYS A 61 11.44 -3.25 -5.82
CA LYS A 61 10.27 -3.94 -6.38
C LYS A 61 9.09 -3.79 -5.44
N PHE A 62 7.99 -3.32 -6.03
CA PHE A 62 6.75 -3.05 -5.33
C PHE A 62 5.58 -3.76 -6.03
N TYR A 63 4.71 -4.33 -5.21
CA TYR A 63 3.43 -4.90 -5.61
C TYR A 63 2.31 -4.06 -5.03
N LEU A 64 1.31 -3.75 -5.86
CA LEU A 64 0.14 -2.97 -5.46
C LEU A 64 -1.13 -3.60 -6.01
N THR A 65 -2.13 -3.79 -5.16
CA THR A 65 -3.43 -4.27 -5.58
C THR A 65 -4.56 -3.59 -4.82
N LYS A 66 -5.73 -3.48 -5.46
CA LYS A 66 -6.94 -2.94 -4.83
C LYS A 66 -7.58 -4.04 -4.00
N THR A 67 -8.02 -3.70 -2.80
CA THR A 67 -8.62 -4.65 -1.87
C THR A 67 -10.02 -4.24 -1.44
N SER A 68 -10.77 -5.20 -0.90
CA SER A 68 -12.07 -4.92 -0.30
C SER A 68 -11.88 -4.07 0.97
N SER A 69 -12.87 -3.24 1.29
CA SER A 69 -12.79 -2.38 2.49
C SER A 69 -12.83 -3.17 3.81
N ARG A 70 -13.23 -4.43 3.77
CA ARG A 70 -13.42 -5.31 4.93
C ARG A 70 -12.85 -6.68 4.62
N MET A 71 -11.55 -6.71 4.31
CA MET A 71 -10.86 -7.96 4.03
C MET A 71 -10.83 -8.82 5.29
N ASN A 72 -11.41 -10.03 5.19
CA ASN A 72 -11.30 -11.04 6.24
C ASN A 72 -10.01 -11.85 6.07
N SER A 73 -9.70 -12.68 7.07
CA SER A 73 -8.49 -13.52 7.04
C SER A 73 -8.43 -14.49 5.85
N ASN A 74 -9.57 -15.03 5.40
CA ASN A 74 -9.62 -15.96 4.27
C ASN A 74 -9.31 -15.24 2.95
N GLU A 75 -9.85 -14.03 2.75
CA GLU A 75 -9.54 -13.18 1.61
C GLU A 75 -8.06 -12.78 1.60
N TYR A 76 -7.51 -12.46 2.77
CA TYR A 76 -6.10 -12.13 2.92
C TYR A 76 -5.19 -13.33 2.59
N ILE A 77 -5.49 -14.52 3.14
CA ILE A 77 -4.76 -15.75 2.81
C ILE A 77 -4.81 -16.03 1.31
N LYS A 78 -5.98 -15.86 0.69
CA LYS A 78 -6.14 -16.03 -0.75
C LYS A 78 -5.22 -15.08 -1.52
N LEU A 79 -5.24 -13.80 -1.19
CA LEU A 79 -4.38 -12.78 -1.80
C LEU A 79 -2.88 -13.11 -1.64
N LEU A 80 -2.45 -13.55 -0.46
CA LEU A 80 -1.09 -13.98 -0.23
C LEU A 80 -0.67 -15.13 -1.16
N VAL A 81 -1.50 -16.17 -1.25
CA VAL A 81 -1.21 -17.39 -2.02
C VAL A 81 -1.26 -17.12 -3.52
N THR A 82 -2.23 -16.34 -3.99
CA THR A 82 -2.47 -16.13 -5.43
C THR A 82 -1.58 -15.06 -6.03
N GLU A 83 -1.23 -14.02 -5.27
CA GLU A 83 -0.55 -12.84 -5.81
C GLU A 83 0.83 -12.64 -5.18
N ILE A 84 0.92 -12.62 -3.84
CA ILE A 84 2.14 -12.20 -3.14
C ILE A 84 3.24 -13.26 -3.22
N PHE A 85 2.97 -14.52 -2.89
CA PHE A 85 4.00 -15.57 -2.93
C PHE A 85 4.57 -15.78 -4.34
N PRO A 86 3.77 -15.79 -5.43
CA PRO A 86 4.32 -15.81 -6.78
C PRO A 86 5.20 -14.59 -7.08
N PHE A 87 4.76 -13.39 -6.71
CA PHE A 87 5.55 -12.17 -6.88
C PHE A 87 6.90 -12.27 -6.15
N LEU A 88 6.91 -12.69 -4.89
CA LEU A 88 8.13 -12.86 -4.10
C LEU A 88 9.05 -13.91 -4.69
N LYS A 89 8.52 -15.07 -5.10
CA LYS A 89 9.32 -16.17 -5.69
C LYS A 89 10.04 -15.74 -6.97
N ASN A 90 9.41 -14.90 -7.80
CA ASN A 90 10.02 -14.38 -9.02
C ASN A 90 11.08 -13.30 -8.76
N ASN A 91 10.93 -12.55 -7.66
CA ASN A 91 11.75 -11.38 -7.39
C ASN A 91 12.93 -11.65 -6.45
N ILE A 92 12.78 -12.55 -5.48
CA ILE A 92 13.87 -12.97 -4.59
C ILE A 92 14.93 -13.77 -5.36
N LYS A 93 14.52 -14.66 -6.27
CA LYS A 93 15.44 -15.44 -7.12
C LYS A 93 16.24 -14.59 -8.12
N ALA A 94 15.80 -13.38 -8.42
CA ALA A 94 16.52 -12.47 -9.31
C ALA A 94 17.72 -11.81 -8.62
N GLY A 95 17.68 -11.64 -7.28
CA GLY A 95 18.77 -11.05 -6.50
C GLY A 95 19.91 -12.00 -6.13
N GLU A 96 19.72 -13.32 -6.30
CA GLU A 96 20.69 -14.36 -5.93
C GLU A 96 21.49 -14.92 -7.12
N ARG A 97 21.22 -14.51 -8.37
CA ARG A 97 21.97 -15.03 -9.53
C ARG A 97 23.42 -14.53 -9.60
N ASP A 98 23.71 -13.35 -9.07
CA ASP A 98 25.02 -12.70 -9.27
C ASP A 98 25.90 -12.65 -8.00
N LYS A 99 25.49 -13.30 -6.90
CA LYS A 99 26.24 -13.26 -5.63
C LYS A 99 26.81 -14.59 -5.16
N TYR A 100 26.43 -15.71 -5.78
CA TYR A 100 26.83 -17.05 -5.37
C TYR A 100 27.14 -18.02 -6.54
N TRP A 101 27.29 -17.50 -7.76
CA TRP A 101 27.92 -18.16 -8.90
C TRP A 101 28.97 -17.21 -9.51
#